data_AF-A0A8H7Y473-F1
#
_entry.id   AF-A0A8H7Y473-F1
#
_cell.length_a   1.000
_cell.length_b   1.000
_cell.length_c   1.000
_cell.angle_alpha   90.00
_cell.angle_beta   90.00
_cell.angle_gamma   90.00
#
_symmetry.space_group_name_H-M   'P 1'
#
loop_
_entity.id
_entity.type
_entity.pdbx_description
1 polymer ?
#
loop_
_entity_poly.entity_id
_entity_poly.type
_entity_poly.pdbx_seq_one_letter_code
_entity_poly.pdbx_strand_id
1 'polypeptide(L)'
;MAQRVVVDGSQPRPQPGQLVHSRREIATFVNDVRQFSLYVQALQIYYDRVRTDVVSHWQIGGIHGQPYVDWNGTPSGGRGYCVHRTPLFPTWHRPYIVLFEQEVQKIAREIAAAYTHDRPAWEEAAAALRQPYWGWDNIATVVPPLQVTTSPTVNIVKAHSPTPVSVPNPFLTYAYPAGANSVFSPPFNIWPRTTRHPDASGNSQPALLRAALEAVGPQIVNNTQRLMSITTWDAFTLGSAGTTGLEGIHDTIHVQTGGQNGNMAFVPVAAFDPIFYLHHAQVDRVIDLWYSRHRVWTANTDDLLPFRRTQTAYWKSPEIIDNSGVFNYSYGGIVNVQSESGEGAAVDEQSAASMGTNLEWSVRVECKEYEIGGSFSVYVFMSNEVPSNQAEWLFHPTFAGTFDVFANPHPEECANCSAHADETIKGFIHINKKYLERSKKATLDPAVVIPYLKEHISWAVVKANGEVADIHKFSSLKVTVICMPLTLTDGAHYPVEGHPKIYPEITRGRVGGSELE
;
A
#
# COMPACT_ATOMS: atom_id res chain seq x y z
N MET A 1 14.96 29.36 -20.18
CA MET A 1 14.71 27.93 -19.86
C MET A 1 13.25 27.82 -19.44
N ALA A 2 12.55 26.76 -19.83
CA ALA A 2 11.17 26.54 -19.37
C ALA A 2 11.14 26.33 -17.85
N GLN A 3 10.19 26.97 -17.16
CA GLN A 3 10.02 26.80 -15.71
C GLN A 3 9.55 25.38 -15.43
N ARG A 4 10.26 24.67 -14.56
CA ARG A 4 9.97 23.30 -14.16
C ARG A 4 9.02 23.29 -12.96
N VAL A 5 8.16 22.27 -12.90
CA VAL A 5 7.36 21.97 -11.70
C VAL A 5 8.31 21.64 -10.55
N VAL A 6 8.10 22.30 -9.40
CA VAL A 6 8.79 22.04 -8.14
C VAL A 6 7.80 21.35 -7.19
N VAL A 7 8.30 20.41 -6.40
CA VAL A 7 7.54 19.70 -5.37
C VAL A 7 7.85 20.34 -4.02
N ASP A 8 7.02 21.27 -3.58
CA ASP A 8 7.21 22.09 -2.37
C ASP A 8 6.07 21.96 -1.34
N GLY A 9 5.06 21.14 -1.68
CA GLY A 9 3.91 20.84 -0.84
C GLY A 9 2.78 21.86 -0.92
N SER A 10 1.67 21.51 -0.27
CA SER A 10 0.43 22.30 -0.25
C SER A 10 0.64 23.72 0.30
N GLN A 11 -0.11 24.71 -0.19
CA GLN A 11 0.02 26.12 0.20
C GLN A 11 -1.32 26.73 0.66
N PRO A 12 -1.35 27.71 1.57
CA PRO A 12 -0.21 28.38 2.20
C PRO A 12 0.44 27.54 3.31
N ARG A 13 1.70 27.87 3.63
CA ARG A 13 2.33 27.43 4.88
C ARG A 13 1.69 28.17 6.08
N PRO A 14 1.54 27.50 7.23
CA PRO A 14 1.03 28.14 8.44
C PRO A 14 1.99 29.23 8.91
N GLN A 15 1.48 30.15 9.73
CA GLN A 15 2.35 31.16 10.36
C GLN A 15 3.36 30.50 11.30
N PRO A 16 4.55 31.10 11.52
CA PRO A 16 5.50 30.58 12.49
C PRO A 16 4.84 30.31 13.85
N GLY A 17 5.02 29.09 14.38
CA GLY A 17 4.43 28.65 15.65
C GLY A 17 3.04 27.99 15.53
N GLN A 18 2.41 27.99 14.35
CA GLN A 18 1.20 27.21 14.09
C GLN A 18 1.55 25.83 13.53
N LEU A 19 0.78 24.81 13.93
CA LEU A 19 0.92 23.45 13.42
C LEU A 19 0.50 23.37 11.95
N VAL A 20 1.21 22.57 11.17
CA VAL A 20 0.81 22.21 9.81
C VAL A 20 -0.44 21.32 9.82
N HIS A 21 -1.24 21.39 8.76
CA HIS A 21 -2.43 20.56 8.63
C HIS A 21 -2.07 19.08 8.45
N SER A 22 -2.93 18.20 8.99
CA SER A 22 -2.71 16.75 8.94
C SER A 22 -3.39 16.11 7.74
N ARG A 23 -2.74 15.10 7.15
CA ARG A 23 -3.39 14.08 6.32
C ARG A 23 -4.31 13.27 7.23
N ARG A 24 -5.59 13.14 6.86
CA ARG A 24 -6.63 12.51 7.69
C ARG A 24 -6.98 11.13 7.16
N GLU A 25 -7.38 10.23 8.07
CA GLU A 25 -7.93 8.92 7.72
C GLU A 25 -9.18 9.08 6.83
N ILE A 26 -9.18 8.43 5.66
CA ILE A 26 -10.25 8.54 4.66
C ILE A 26 -11.62 8.15 5.24
N ALA A 27 -11.67 7.16 6.13
CA ALA A 27 -12.91 6.74 6.80
C ALA A 27 -13.60 7.87 7.60
N THR A 28 -12.83 8.83 8.12
CA THR A 28 -13.36 10.01 8.82
C THR A 28 -13.45 11.23 7.90
N PHE A 29 -12.53 11.36 6.95
CA PHE A 29 -12.46 12.47 6.00
C PHE A 29 -13.73 12.59 5.16
N VAL A 30 -14.33 11.46 4.75
CA VAL A 30 -15.58 11.46 3.94
C VAL A 30 -16.78 12.09 4.65
N ASN A 31 -16.72 12.28 5.98
CA ASN A 31 -17.77 12.92 6.76
C ASN A 31 -17.57 14.44 6.90
N ASP A 32 -16.40 14.98 6.52
CA ASP A 32 -16.16 16.41 6.47
C ASP A 32 -16.78 17.00 5.20
N VAL A 33 -17.96 17.60 5.33
CA VAL A 33 -18.72 18.12 4.19
C VAL A 33 -17.90 19.08 3.33
N ARG A 34 -17.09 19.96 3.94
CA ARG A 34 -16.35 20.97 3.18
C ARG A 34 -15.15 20.35 2.48
N GLN A 35 -14.28 19.67 3.23
CA GLN A 35 -13.07 19.07 2.65
C GLN A 35 -13.42 18.00 1.62
N PHE A 36 -14.42 17.16 1.90
CA PHE A 36 -14.85 16.11 0.97
C PHE A 36 -15.45 16.71 -0.32
N SER A 37 -16.30 17.74 -0.21
CA SER A 37 -16.87 18.41 -1.40
C SER A 37 -15.78 19.07 -2.26
N LEU A 38 -14.82 19.74 -1.64
CA LEU A 38 -13.69 20.36 -2.34
C LEU A 38 -12.81 19.31 -3.02
N TYR A 39 -12.48 18.24 -2.30
CA TYR A 39 -11.61 17.19 -2.80
C TYR A 39 -12.24 16.43 -3.97
N VAL A 40 -13.53 16.07 -3.90
CA VAL A 40 -14.26 15.44 -5.02
C VAL A 40 -14.25 16.33 -6.27
N GLN A 41 -14.55 17.63 -6.13
CA GLN A 41 -14.53 18.55 -7.27
C GLN A 41 -13.11 18.75 -7.82
N ALA A 42 -12.11 18.84 -6.95
CA ALA A 42 -10.72 18.98 -7.35
C ALA A 42 -10.20 17.75 -8.10
N LEU A 43 -10.56 16.54 -7.66
CA LEU A 43 -10.21 15.30 -8.37
C LEU A 43 -10.86 15.22 -9.75
N GLN A 44 -12.13 15.60 -9.88
CA GLN A 44 -12.82 15.64 -11.18
C GLN A 44 -12.06 16.55 -12.16
N ILE A 45 -11.76 17.79 -11.76
CA ILE A 45 -11.00 18.73 -12.59
C ILE A 45 -9.58 18.22 -12.88
N TYR A 46 -8.91 17.62 -11.89
CA TYR A 46 -7.56 17.08 -12.04
C TYR A 46 -7.51 15.93 -13.06
N TYR A 47 -8.52 15.06 -13.06
CA TYR A 47 -8.64 13.95 -14.01
C TYR A 47 -9.06 14.40 -15.41
N ASP A 48 -9.78 15.51 -15.53
CA ASP A 48 -10.16 16.12 -16.81
C ASP A 48 -9.04 16.95 -17.47
N ARG A 49 -7.89 17.15 -16.80
CA ARG A 49 -6.74 17.86 -17.37
C ARG A 49 -6.29 17.21 -18.67
N VAL A 50 -5.96 18.05 -19.67
CA VAL A 50 -5.43 17.59 -20.96
C VAL A 50 -4.14 16.81 -20.73
N ARG A 51 -4.03 15.62 -21.31
CA ARG A 51 -2.93 14.67 -21.07
C ARG A 51 -1.52 15.18 -21.38
N THR A 52 -1.39 16.27 -22.14
CA THR A 52 -0.10 16.91 -22.46
C THR A 52 0.33 17.93 -21.41
N ASP A 53 -0.56 18.31 -20.50
CA ASP A 53 -0.20 19.09 -19.33
C ASP A 53 0.68 18.24 -18.41
N VAL A 54 1.88 18.73 -18.09
CA VAL A 54 2.89 18.07 -17.26
C VAL A 54 2.36 17.72 -15.86
N VAL A 55 1.34 18.44 -15.37
CA VAL A 55 0.65 18.16 -14.10
C VAL A 55 -0.74 17.52 -14.28
N SER A 56 -1.05 16.98 -15.46
CA SER A 56 -2.25 16.14 -15.62
C SER A 56 -2.08 14.81 -14.91
N HIS A 57 -3.18 14.19 -14.53
CA HIS A 57 -3.16 12.83 -13.97
C HIS A 57 -2.50 11.81 -14.92
N TRP A 58 -2.66 11.98 -16.24
CA TRP A 58 -1.98 11.13 -17.22
C TRP A 58 -0.45 11.21 -17.08
N GLN A 59 0.10 12.42 -16.96
CA GLN A 59 1.55 12.63 -16.82
C GLN A 59 2.06 12.21 -15.44
N ILE A 60 1.37 12.61 -14.36
CA ILE A 60 1.77 12.29 -12.98
C ILE A 60 1.62 10.80 -12.69
N GLY A 61 0.53 10.14 -13.11
CA GLY A 61 0.37 8.69 -13.01
C GLY A 61 1.43 7.93 -13.82
N GLY A 62 1.81 8.47 -14.98
CA GLY A 62 2.86 7.91 -15.84
C GLY A 62 4.28 8.02 -15.28
N ILE A 63 4.52 8.78 -14.20
CA ILE A 63 5.83 8.79 -13.51
C ILE A 63 6.15 7.40 -12.96
N HIS A 64 5.15 6.71 -12.42
CA HIS A 64 5.36 5.40 -11.78
C HIS A 64 5.82 4.33 -12.78
N GLY A 65 5.26 4.32 -13.99
CA GLY A 65 5.46 3.24 -14.95
C GLY A 65 5.21 3.64 -16.40
N GLN A 66 4.33 2.90 -17.08
CA GLN A 66 3.97 3.23 -18.46
C GLN A 66 3.31 4.62 -18.50
N PRO A 67 3.57 5.42 -19.56
CA PRO A 67 4.15 5.04 -20.84
C PRO A 67 5.67 5.23 -20.97
N TYR A 68 6.41 5.30 -19.85
CA TYR A 68 7.88 5.39 -19.86
C TYR A 68 8.46 6.62 -20.56
N VAL A 69 7.78 7.76 -20.42
CA VAL A 69 8.17 9.02 -21.06
C VAL A 69 8.89 9.95 -20.09
N ASP A 70 9.71 10.85 -20.64
CA ASP A 70 10.33 11.94 -19.91
C ASP A 70 9.27 12.79 -19.19
N TRP A 71 9.53 13.16 -17.94
CA TRP A 71 8.62 14.00 -17.16
C TRP A 71 9.30 15.29 -16.73
N ASN A 72 8.68 16.44 -17.03
CA ASN A 72 9.16 17.76 -16.64
C ASN A 72 10.65 17.99 -17.01
N GLY A 73 11.07 17.44 -18.16
CA GLY A 73 12.43 17.50 -18.69
C GLY A 73 13.48 16.72 -17.91
N THR A 74 13.06 15.82 -17.03
CA THR A 74 13.90 14.73 -16.53
C THR A 74 13.75 13.56 -17.50
N PRO A 75 14.85 12.98 -18.01
CA PRO A 75 14.79 11.81 -18.86
C PRO A 75 14.31 10.56 -18.10
N SER A 76 13.43 9.76 -18.71
CA SER A 76 13.02 8.46 -18.16
C SER A 76 13.99 7.33 -18.51
N GLY A 77 14.79 7.53 -19.57
CA GLY A 77 15.58 6.47 -20.18
C GLY A 77 14.75 5.37 -20.85
N GLY A 78 13.48 5.65 -21.17
CA GLY A 78 12.53 4.68 -21.72
C GLY A 78 12.02 3.68 -20.68
N ARG A 79 12.03 4.05 -19.39
CA ARG A 79 11.66 3.19 -18.26
C ARG A 79 10.76 3.91 -17.25
N GLY A 80 10.18 3.18 -16.29
CA GLY A 80 9.46 3.77 -15.16
C GLY A 80 10.43 4.42 -14.15
N TYR A 81 10.02 5.50 -13.49
CA TYR A 81 10.84 6.13 -12.44
C TYR A 81 10.72 5.43 -11.09
N CYS A 82 9.69 4.62 -10.88
CA CYS A 82 9.40 4.02 -9.59
C CYS A 82 10.59 3.21 -9.07
N VAL A 83 10.79 3.29 -7.76
CA VAL A 83 11.86 2.58 -7.07
C VAL A 83 11.24 1.55 -6.14
N HIS A 84 11.48 0.28 -6.46
CA HIS A 84 11.03 -0.87 -5.68
C HIS A 84 12.24 -1.73 -5.28
N ARG A 85 12.08 -2.64 -4.31
CA ARG A 85 13.12 -3.58 -3.85
C ARG A 85 14.42 -2.94 -3.40
N THR A 86 14.36 -1.69 -2.96
CA THR A 86 15.54 -1.00 -2.43
C THR A 86 15.19 -0.20 -1.18
N PRO A 87 16.19 0.10 -0.34
CA PRO A 87 16.04 1.05 0.77
C PRO A 87 15.54 2.46 0.35
N LEU A 88 15.48 2.79 -0.94
CA LEU A 88 14.95 4.06 -1.44
C LEU A 88 13.43 4.07 -1.60
N PHE A 89 12.77 2.91 -1.67
CA PHE A 89 11.31 2.77 -1.81
C PHE A 89 10.51 3.73 -0.91
N PRO A 90 10.78 3.79 0.42
CA PRO A 90 10.00 4.63 1.33
C PRO A 90 10.13 6.12 0.98
N THR A 91 11.36 6.55 0.66
CA THR A 91 11.65 7.96 0.42
C THR A 91 11.28 8.45 -0.97
N TRP A 92 11.26 7.57 -1.97
CA TRP A 92 10.90 7.94 -3.34
C TRP A 92 9.40 8.24 -3.47
N HIS A 93 8.54 7.45 -2.81
CA HIS A 93 7.09 7.62 -2.87
C HIS A 93 6.59 8.86 -2.12
N ARG A 94 7.32 9.35 -1.11
CA ARG A 94 6.95 10.56 -0.35
C ARG A 94 6.74 11.81 -1.22
N PRO A 95 7.74 12.31 -1.97
CA PRO A 95 7.56 13.47 -2.85
C PRO A 95 6.58 13.19 -4.00
N TYR A 96 6.35 11.92 -4.36
CA TYR A 96 5.34 11.57 -5.36
C TYR A 96 3.92 11.92 -4.89
N ILE A 97 3.59 11.55 -3.65
CA ILE A 97 2.29 11.89 -3.06
C ILE A 97 2.17 13.39 -2.77
N VAL A 98 3.27 14.04 -2.39
CA VAL A 98 3.29 15.50 -2.25
C VAL A 98 2.99 16.21 -3.56
N LEU A 99 3.55 15.74 -4.69
CA LEU A 99 3.27 16.28 -6.03
C LEU A 99 1.78 16.16 -6.40
N PHE A 100 1.16 15.01 -6.14
CA PHE A 100 -0.28 14.85 -6.37
C PHE A 100 -1.08 15.80 -5.47
N GLU A 101 -0.76 15.80 -4.18
CA GLU A 101 -1.48 16.58 -3.17
C GLU A 101 -1.46 18.09 -3.48
N GLN A 102 -0.29 18.65 -3.80
CA GLN A 102 -0.17 20.09 -4.08
C GLN A 102 -1.01 20.50 -5.30
N GLU A 103 -1.15 19.63 -6.30
CA GLU A 103 -1.92 19.93 -7.51
C GLU A 103 -3.43 19.87 -7.25
N VAL A 104 -3.88 18.87 -6.50
CA VAL A 104 -5.29 18.77 -6.08
C VAL A 104 -5.67 19.94 -5.16
N GLN A 105 -4.78 20.32 -4.23
CA GLN A 105 -5.03 21.40 -3.30
C GLN A 105 -5.07 22.78 -3.98
N LYS A 106 -4.24 23.02 -5.01
CA LYS A 106 -4.32 24.23 -5.84
C LYS A 106 -5.72 24.37 -6.47
N ILE A 107 -6.23 23.31 -7.08
CA ILE A 107 -7.57 23.30 -7.68
C ILE A 107 -8.65 23.53 -6.61
N ALA A 108 -8.54 22.87 -5.45
CA ALA A 108 -9.50 23.04 -4.36
C ALA A 108 -9.59 24.49 -3.87
N ARG A 109 -8.46 25.22 -3.83
CA ARG A 109 -8.43 26.64 -3.45
C ARG A 109 -9.09 27.54 -4.51
N GLU A 110 -8.89 27.24 -5.78
CA GLU A 110 -9.58 27.94 -6.88
C GLU A 110 -11.10 27.72 -6.81
N ILE A 111 -11.52 26.49 -6.56
CA ILE A 111 -12.93 26.14 -6.35
C ILE A 111 -13.50 26.90 -5.14
N ALA A 112 -12.82 26.89 -4.00
CA ALA A 112 -13.27 27.55 -2.78
C ALA A 112 -13.47 29.07 -2.97
N ALA A 113 -12.61 29.72 -3.75
CA ALA A 113 -12.74 31.14 -4.07
C ALA A 113 -14.01 31.47 -4.89
N ALA A 114 -14.63 30.48 -5.55
CA ALA A 114 -15.87 30.64 -6.30
C ALA A 114 -17.14 30.45 -5.45
N TYR A 115 -17.05 29.97 -4.22
CA TYR A 115 -18.21 29.77 -3.35
C TYR A 115 -18.90 31.10 -3.03
N THR A 116 -20.22 31.13 -3.16
CA THR A 116 -21.06 32.32 -2.89
C THR A 116 -21.71 32.31 -1.51
N HIS A 117 -21.51 31.24 -0.73
CA HIS A 117 -22.05 31.07 0.61
C HIS A 117 -20.95 30.53 1.54
N ASP A 118 -20.87 31.09 2.75
CA ASP A 118 -19.86 30.74 3.77
C ASP A 118 -18.42 30.64 3.23
N ARG A 119 -18.09 31.49 2.26
CA ARG A 119 -16.84 31.45 1.50
C ARG A 119 -15.58 31.39 2.40
N PRO A 120 -15.47 32.15 3.51
CA PRO A 120 -14.29 32.07 4.38
C PRO A 120 -14.05 30.66 4.92
N ALA A 121 -15.09 29.91 5.32
CA ALA A 121 -14.94 28.55 5.81
C ALA A 121 -14.56 27.56 4.70
N TRP A 122 -14.99 27.80 3.46
CA TRP A 122 -14.55 27.01 2.30
C TRP A 122 -13.09 27.28 1.95
N GLU A 123 -12.64 28.54 1.99
CA GLU A 123 -11.24 28.91 1.76
C GLU A 123 -10.33 28.35 2.85
N GLU A 124 -10.76 28.35 4.11
CA GLU A 124 -10.07 27.71 5.22
C GLU A 124 -9.98 26.18 5.02
N ALA A 125 -11.10 25.54 4.67
CA ALA A 125 -11.12 24.10 4.41
C ALA A 125 -10.20 23.70 3.24
N ALA A 126 -10.12 24.52 2.18
CA ALA A 126 -9.22 24.30 1.04
C ALA A 126 -7.75 24.51 1.41
N ALA A 127 -7.43 25.52 2.21
CA ALA A 127 -6.07 25.73 2.74
C ALA A 127 -5.63 24.54 3.62
N ALA A 128 -6.55 24.01 4.41
CA ALA A 128 -6.34 22.86 5.30
C ALA A 128 -6.36 21.49 4.61
N LEU A 129 -6.78 21.43 3.34
CA LEU A 129 -6.90 20.18 2.60
C LEU A 129 -5.52 19.53 2.42
N ARG A 130 -5.43 18.26 2.79
CA ARG A 130 -4.26 17.39 2.61
C ARG A 130 -4.73 16.05 2.05
N GLN A 131 -3.83 15.30 1.42
CA GLN A 131 -4.17 13.99 0.86
C GLN A 131 -4.62 13.05 1.98
N PRO A 132 -5.86 12.54 1.98
CA PRO A 132 -6.27 11.56 2.98
C PRO A 132 -5.49 10.25 2.81
N TYR A 133 -5.28 9.52 3.90
CA TYR A 133 -4.65 8.20 3.89
C TYR A 133 -5.68 7.10 4.12
N TRP A 134 -5.41 5.91 3.60
CA TRP A 134 -6.21 4.70 3.84
C TRP A 134 -5.53 3.83 4.89
N GLY A 135 -5.99 3.89 6.14
CA GLY A 135 -5.43 3.19 7.30
C GLY A 135 -5.60 1.68 7.26
N TRP A 136 -4.92 1.00 6.36
CA TRP A 136 -4.95 -0.46 6.24
C TRP A 136 -4.26 -1.20 7.39
N ASP A 137 -3.57 -0.48 8.28
CA ASP A 137 -2.94 -0.98 9.50
C ASP A 137 -3.92 -1.26 10.65
N ASN A 138 -5.22 -1.01 10.45
CA ASN A 138 -6.27 -1.24 11.42
C ASN A 138 -7.44 -2.01 10.79
N ILE A 139 -7.93 -3.06 11.48
CA ILE A 139 -9.01 -3.92 11.00
C ILE A 139 -10.32 -3.15 10.71
N ALA A 140 -10.57 -2.05 11.43
CA ALA A 140 -11.75 -1.22 11.24
C ALA A 140 -11.71 -0.38 9.94
N THR A 141 -10.52 -0.16 9.39
CA THR A 141 -10.28 0.73 8.24
C THR A 141 -9.54 0.04 7.07
N VAL A 142 -9.16 -1.24 7.23
CA VAL A 142 -8.53 -2.03 6.16
C VAL A 142 -9.40 -2.16 4.93
N VAL A 143 -10.72 -2.13 5.10
CA VAL A 143 -11.65 -1.92 3.99
C VAL A 143 -12.01 -0.44 3.95
N PRO A 144 -11.69 0.29 2.86
CA PRO A 144 -12.08 1.68 2.73
C PRO A 144 -13.62 1.86 2.77
N PRO A 145 -14.11 3.09 3.07
CA PRO A 145 -15.54 3.38 3.07
C PRO A 145 -16.17 3.19 1.68
N LEU A 146 -17.51 3.11 1.63
CA LEU A 146 -18.25 2.85 0.39
C LEU A 146 -18.00 3.91 -0.69
N GLN A 147 -17.72 5.15 -0.29
CA GLN A 147 -17.34 6.27 -1.17
C GLN A 147 -16.04 5.99 -1.93
N VAL A 148 -15.19 5.07 -1.47
CA VAL A 148 -13.93 4.71 -2.14
C VAL A 148 -14.03 3.39 -2.88
N THR A 149 -14.92 2.49 -2.45
CA THR A 149 -15.00 1.10 -2.94
C THR A 149 -16.19 0.82 -3.86
N THR A 150 -17.36 1.42 -3.61
CA THR A 150 -18.63 0.92 -4.17
C THR A 150 -19.53 2.01 -4.77
N SER A 151 -19.68 3.15 -4.12
CA SER A 151 -20.74 4.13 -4.45
C SER A 151 -20.45 4.81 -5.80
N PRO A 152 -21.28 4.65 -6.84
CA PRO A 152 -21.03 5.24 -8.17
C PRO A 152 -21.14 6.77 -8.17
N THR A 153 -21.86 7.32 -7.19
CA THR A 153 -22.02 8.75 -6.96
C THR A 153 -21.78 9.10 -5.50
N VAL A 154 -21.42 10.36 -5.25
CA VAL A 154 -21.24 10.92 -3.91
C VAL A 154 -21.97 12.27 -3.82
N ASN A 155 -22.43 12.62 -2.62
CA ASN A 155 -23.12 13.89 -2.39
C ASN A 155 -22.11 14.96 -1.96
N ILE A 156 -22.14 16.12 -2.62
CA ILE A 156 -21.26 17.25 -2.35
C ILE A 156 -22.03 18.58 -2.37
N VAL A 157 -21.52 19.60 -1.70
CA VAL A 157 -22.02 20.98 -1.81
C VAL A 157 -21.20 21.73 -2.86
N LYS A 158 -21.84 22.44 -3.78
CA LYS A 158 -21.18 23.17 -4.89
C LYS A 158 -21.16 24.66 -4.66
N ALA A 159 -20.24 25.37 -5.32
CA ALA A 159 -19.99 26.81 -5.13
C ALA A 159 -21.24 27.72 -5.06
N HIS A 160 -22.24 27.47 -5.91
CA HIS A 160 -23.40 28.35 -6.05
C HIS A 160 -24.70 27.81 -5.41
N SER A 161 -24.62 26.71 -4.63
CA SER A 161 -25.77 26.17 -3.93
C SER A 161 -25.35 25.51 -2.61
N PRO A 162 -25.95 25.88 -1.46
CA PRO A 162 -25.67 25.24 -0.18
C PRO A 162 -26.31 23.85 -0.06
N THR A 163 -27.19 23.46 -0.98
CA THR A 163 -27.85 22.15 -0.97
C THR A 163 -26.92 21.09 -1.59
N PRO A 164 -26.68 19.96 -0.90
CA PRO A 164 -25.91 18.87 -1.47
C PRO A 164 -26.53 18.33 -2.76
N VAL A 165 -25.67 18.00 -3.73
CA VAL A 165 -26.04 17.38 -5.00
C VAL A 165 -25.25 16.10 -5.22
N SER A 166 -25.87 15.11 -5.86
CA SER A 166 -25.21 13.86 -6.25
C SER A 166 -24.36 14.09 -7.51
N VAL A 167 -23.10 13.67 -7.48
CA VAL A 167 -22.15 13.78 -8.60
C VAL A 167 -21.44 12.44 -8.86
N PRO A 168 -20.92 12.19 -10.08
CA PRO A 168 -20.09 11.03 -10.37
C PRO A 168 -18.89 10.94 -9.43
N ASN A 169 -18.59 9.74 -8.96
CA ASN A 169 -17.55 9.53 -7.95
C ASN A 169 -16.14 9.36 -8.59
N PRO A 170 -15.21 10.31 -8.39
CA PRO A 170 -13.86 10.22 -8.93
C PRO A 170 -12.96 9.20 -8.20
N PHE A 171 -13.40 8.65 -7.06
CA PHE A 171 -12.60 7.66 -6.32
C PHE A 171 -12.59 6.26 -6.93
N LEU A 172 -13.56 5.92 -7.80
CA LEU A 172 -13.73 4.53 -8.25
C LEU A 172 -12.85 4.14 -9.44
N THR A 173 -12.59 5.08 -10.34
CA THR A 173 -11.91 4.81 -11.60
C THR A 173 -11.39 6.10 -12.22
N TYR A 174 -10.31 6.00 -12.98
CA TYR A 174 -9.84 7.04 -13.89
C TYR A 174 -10.16 6.63 -15.32
N ALA A 175 -10.91 7.46 -16.05
CA ALA A 175 -11.11 7.28 -17.48
C ALA A 175 -9.89 7.80 -18.23
N TYR A 176 -9.26 6.95 -19.04
CA TYR A 176 -8.11 7.37 -19.82
C TYR A 176 -8.53 8.37 -20.90
N PRO A 177 -7.68 9.35 -21.23
CA PRO A 177 -7.89 10.19 -22.41
C PRO A 177 -8.08 9.31 -23.65
N ALA A 178 -9.01 9.67 -24.53
CA ALA A 178 -9.40 8.84 -25.67
C ALA A 178 -8.18 8.38 -26.49
N GLY A 179 -8.02 7.06 -26.61
CA GLY A 179 -6.93 6.40 -27.35
C GLY A 179 -5.55 6.42 -26.67
N ALA A 180 -5.38 7.13 -25.55
CA ALA A 180 -4.08 7.27 -24.90
C ALA A 180 -3.57 5.95 -24.31
N ASN A 181 -4.47 5.11 -23.80
CA ASN A 181 -4.14 3.82 -23.20
C ASN A 181 -3.65 2.76 -24.20
N SER A 182 -3.73 3.00 -25.51
CA SER A 182 -3.20 2.09 -26.55
C SER A 182 -1.72 1.74 -26.39
N VAL A 183 -0.97 2.56 -25.65
CA VAL A 183 0.45 2.36 -25.32
C VAL A 183 0.69 1.36 -24.18
N PHE A 184 -0.35 0.94 -23.47
CA PHE A 184 -0.22 0.02 -22.35
C PHE A 184 -0.14 -1.44 -22.80
N SER A 185 0.28 -2.32 -21.90
CA SER A 185 0.19 -3.76 -22.13
C SER A 185 -1.26 -4.25 -21.95
N PRO A 186 -1.71 -5.29 -22.66
CA PRO A 186 -3.02 -5.89 -22.42
C PRO A 186 -3.21 -6.36 -20.97
N PRO A 187 -4.44 -6.29 -20.42
CA PRO A 187 -5.67 -5.80 -21.05
C PRO A 187 -5.87 -4.27 -20.97
N PHE A 188 -4.94 -3.53 -20.37
CA PHE A 188 -5.11 -2.09 -20.09
C PHE A 188 -5.16 -1.22 -21.36
N ASN A 189 -4.67 -1.75 -22.48
CA ASN A 189 -4.72 -1.08 -23.78
C ASN A 189 -6.11 -1.02 -24.43
N ILE A 190 -7.02 -1.91 -24.02
CA ILE A 190 -8.38 -1.97 -24.57
C ILE A 190 -9.41 -1.43 -23.59
N TRP A 191 -9.14 -1.47 -22.28
CA TRP A 191 -10.06 -0.94 -21.29
C TRP A 191 -9.92 0.58 -21.15
N PRO A 192 -11.01 1.34 -21.31
CA PRO A 192 -10.95 2.81 -21.40
C PRO A 192 -10.75 3.48 -20.04
N ARG A 193 -10.59 2.70 -18.96
CA ARG A 193 -10.53 3.19 -17.59
C ARG A 193 -9.83 2.21 -16.67
N THR A 194 -9.43 2.67 -15.50
CA THR A 194 -8.83 1.80 -14.48
C THR A 194 -9.86 0.87 -13.84
N THR A 195 -9.42 -0.33 -13.48
CA THR A 195 -10.29 -1.39 -12.98
C THR A 195 -9.75 -2.06 -11.71
N ARG A 196 -10.66 -2.55 -10.86
CA ARG A 196 -10.36 -3.32 -9.64
C ARG A 196 -11.19 -4.59 -9.62
N HIS A 197 -10.54 -5.75 -9.52
CA HIS A 197 -11.15 -7.08 -9.72
C HIS A 197 -12.06 -7.12 -10.97
N PRO A 198 -11.57 -6.71 -12.17
CA PRO A 198 -12.39 -6.67 -13.36
C PRO A 198 -12.99 -8.04 -13.73
N ASP A 199 -14.22 -8.04 -14.22
CA ASP A 199 -14.76 -9.16 -14.97
C ASP A 199 -14.09 -9.26 -16.38
N ALA A 200 -14.49 -10.25 -17.18
CA ALA A 200 -13.95 -10.42 -18.53
C ALA A 200 -14.21 -9.23 -19.48
N SER A 201 -15.14 -8.33 -19.12
CA SER A 201 -15.46 -7.12 -19.89
C SER A 201 -14.75 -5.86 -19.36
N GLY A 202 -13.91 -5.98 -18.32
CA GLY A 202 -13.24 -4.85 -17.70
C GLY A 202 -14.14 -4.03 -16.77
N ASN A 203 -15.23 -4.61 -16.25
CA ASN A 203 -16.03 -3.95 -15.21
C ASN A 203 -15.49 -4.31 -13.83
N SER A 204 -15.12 -3.31 -13.03
CA SER A 204 -14.70 -3.53 -11.65
C SER A 204 -15.78 -4.23 -10.81
N GLN A 205 -15.36 -5.08 -9.88
CA GLN A 205 -16.24 -5.83 -8.98
C GLN A 205 -16.03 -5.41 -7.51
N PRO A 206 -16.72 -4.36 -7.02
CA PRO A 206 -16.56 -3.85 -5.65
C PRO A 206 -16.74 -4.88 -4.55
N ALA A 207 -17.65 -5.85 -4.72
CA ALA A 207 -17.87 -6.89 -3.74
C ALA A 207 -16.64 -7.80 -3.58
N LEU A 208 -15.98 -8.17 -4.68
CA LEU A 208 -14.75 -8.97 -4.64
C LEU A 208 -13.59 -8.19 -4.05
N LEU A 209 -13.43 -6.90 -4.43
CA LEU A 209 -12.44 -6.02 -3.82
C LEU A 209 -12.60 -5.97 -2.30
N ARG A 210 -13.81 -5.71 -1.81
CA ARG A 210 -14.07 -5.61 -0.37
C ARG A 210 -13.81 -6.93 0.33
N ALA A 211 -14.35 -8.03 -0.20
CA ALA A 211 -14.15 -9.36 0.38
C ALA A 211 -12.66 -9.76 0.40
N ALA A 212 -11.89 -9.38 -0.62
CA ALA A 212 -10.45 -9.63 -0.65
C ALA A 212 -9.72 -8.90 0.48
N LEU A 213 -9.98 -7.60 0.65
CA LEU A 213 -9.40 -6.79 1.72
C LEU A 213 -9.83 -7.28 3.11
N GLU A 214 -11.07 -7.73 3.27
CA GLU A 214 -11.55 -8.36 4.52
C GLU A 214 -10.80 -9.66 4.81
N ALA A 215 -10.56 -10.49 3.80
CA ALA A 215 -9.86 -11.78 3.95
C ALA A 215 -8.40 -11.61 4.36
N VAL A 216 -7.67 -10.64 3.77
CA VAL A 216 -6.25 -10.40 4.08
C VAL A 216 -6.01 -9.42 5.22
N GLY A 217 -7.04 -8.71 5.67
CA GLY A 217 -6.94 -7.65 6.68
C GLY A 217 -6.22 -8.04 7.97
N PRO A 218 -6.55 -9.19 8.61
CA PRO A 218 -5.85 -9.63 9.82
C PRO A 218 -4.34 -9.82 9.62
N GLN A 219 -3.93 -10.28 8.44
CA GLN A 219 -2.52 -10.49 8.12
C GLN A 219 -1.79 -9.15 7.93
N ILE A 220 -2.41 -8.19 7.22
CA ILE A 220 -1.86 -6.85 7.04
C ILE A 220 -1.63 -6.16 8.39
N VAL A 221 -2.65 -6.19 9.27
CA VAL A 221 -2.57 -5.58 10.60
C VAL A 221 -1.45 -6.20 11.42
N ASN A 222 -1.37 -7.54 11.46
CA ASN A 222 -0.34 -8.24 12.22
C ASN A 222 1.07 -7.95 11.66
N ASN A 223 1.27 -8.04 10.34
CA ASN A 223 2.56 -7.69 9.72
C ASN A 223 2.96 -6.24 10.03
N THR A 224 2.01 -5.29 10.06
CA THR A 224 2.30 -3.88 10.39
C THR A 224 2.70 -3.70 11.85
N GLN A 225 2.06 -4.42 12.77
CA GLN A 225 2.45 -4.42 14.18
C GLN A 225 3.86 -4.98 14.37
N ARG A 226 4.19 -6.08 13.67
CA ARG A 226 5.54 -6.66 13.70
C ARG A 226 6.58 -5.74 13.09
N LEU A 227 6.24 -5.06 12.00
CA LEU A 227 7.11 -4.07 11.36
C LEU A 227 7.58 -2.97 12.32
N MET A 228 6.74 -2.54 13.27
CA MET A 228 7.09 -1.54 14.28
C MET A 228 8.17 -1.98 15.28
N SER A 229 8.46 -3.28 15.36
CA SER A 229 9.54 -3.83 16.19
C SER A 229 10.92 -3.77 15.50
N ILE A 230 10.95 -3.59 14.17
CA ILE A 230 12.19 -3.54 13.40
C ILE A 230 12.91 -2.21 13.63
N THR A 231 14.23 -2.25 13.85
CA THR A 231 15.02 -1.08 14.29
C THR A 231 16.00 -0.56 13.25
N THR A 232 16.20 -1.26 12.13
CA THR A 232 17.08 -0.83 11.03
C THR A 232 16.27 -0.44 9.80
N TRP A 233 16.77 0.54 9.04
CA TRP A 233 16.07 1.07 7.86
C TRP A 233 15.86 0.02 6.76
N ASP A 234 16.88 -0.77 6.46
CA ASP A 234 16.82 -1.76 5.38
C ASP A 234 15.85 -2.89 5.72
N ALA A 235 15.87 -3.39 6.96
CA ALA A 235 14.95 -4.43 7.39
C ALA A 235 13.51 -3.90 7.55
N PHE A 236 13.33 -2.63 7.91
CA PHE A 236 12.03 -1.98 7.89
C PHE A 236 11.49 -1.89 6.45
N THR A 237 12.36 -1.58 5.50
CA THR A 237 11.94 -1.44 4.10
C THR A 237 11.64 -2.79 3.44
N LEU A 238 12.61 -3.72 3.49
CA LEU A 238 12.62 -4.95 2.70
C LEU A 238 12.30 -6.22 3.50
N GLY A 239 12.25 -6.12 4.83
CA GLY A 239 11.98 -7.23 5.74
C GLY A 239 13.23 -7.81 6.39
N SER A 240 13.01 -8.68 7.37
CA SER A 240 14.05 -9.35 8.15
C SER A 240 13.98 -10.87 7.98
N ALA A 241 14.76 -11.62 8.78
CA ALA A 241 14.69 -13.08 8.79
C ALA A 241 13.33 -13.64 9.26
N GLY A 242 12.51 -12.84 9.95
CA GLY A 242 11.25 -13.28 10.55
C GLY A 242 10.04 -12.39 10.27
N THR A 243 10.23 -11.22 9.65
CA THR A 243 9.20 -10.17 9.55
C THR A 243 9.15 -9.58 8.15
N THR A 244 7.93 -9.42 7.64
CA THR A 244 7.66 -8.79 6.34
C THR A 244 8.02 -7.31 6.41
N GLY A 245 8.76 -6.80 5.42
CA GLY A 245 9.07 -5.37 5.32
C GLY A 245 7.86 -4.53 4.93
N LEU A 246 7.99 -3.21 5.02
CA LEU A 246 6.97 -2.26 4.58
C LEU A 246 6.55 -2.50 3.14
N GLU A 247 7.52 -2.74 2.24
CA GLU A 247 7.23 -2.96 0.83
C GLU A 247 6.42 -4.25 0.61
N GLY A 248 6.70 -5.33 1.33
CA GLY A 248 5.90 -6.57 1.22
C GLY A 248 4.46 -6.40 1.70
N ILE A 249 4.20 -5.55 2.70
CA ILE A 249 2.82 -5.23 3.13
C ILE A 249 2.12 -4.36 2.07
N HIS A 250 2.85 -3.39 1.52
CA HIS A 250 2.40 -2.58 0.38
C HIS A 250 2.00 -3.45 -0.82
N ASP A 251 2.79 -4.46 -1.15
CA ASP A 251 2.54 -5.37 -2.26
C ASP A 251 1.23 -6.15 -2.08
N THR A 252 0.95 -6.64 -0.87
CA THR A 252 -0.35 -7.25 -0.55
C THR A 252 -1.50 -6.29 -0.79
N ILE A 253 -1.39 -5.02 -0.41
CA ILE A 253 -2.46 -4.04 -0.67
C ILE A 253 -2.64 -3.84 -2.18
N HIS A 254 -1.57 -3.71 -2.96
CA HIS A 254 -1.65 -3.59 -4.42
C HIS A 254 -2.35 -4.78 -5.07
N VAL A 255 -1.81 -5.98 -4.86
CA VAL A 255 -2.29 -7.20 -5.51
C VAL A 255 -3.73 -7.51 -5.10
N GLN A 256 -4.08 -7.37 -3.81
CA GLN A 256 -5.43 -7.64 -3.33
C GLN A 256 -6.44 -6.54 -3.69
N THR A 257 -5.99 -5.30 -3.94
CA THR A 257 -6.86 -4.23 -4.46
C THR A 257 -7.12 -4.40 -5.95
N GLY A 258 -6.08 -4.75 -6.72
CA GLY A 258 -6.20 -4.97 -8.16
C GLY A 258 -6.96 -6.24 -8.48
N GLY A 259 -6.70 -7.32 -7.74
CA GLY A 259 -7.18 -8.65 -8.09
C GLY A 259 -6.69 -9.08 -9.47
N GLN A 260 -7.37 -10.09 -10.03
CA GLN A 260 -7.04 -10.56 -11.37
C GLN A 260 -7.24 -9.46 -12.41
N ASN A 261 -6.19 -9.12 -13.17
CA ASN A 261 -6.16 -8.12 -14.23
C ASN A 261 -6.51 -6.67 -13.83
N GLY A 262 -6.64 -6.34 -12.54
CA GLY A 262 -6.89 -4.95 -12.14
C GLY A 262 -5.62 -4.10 -12.06
N ASN A 263 -5.75 -2.79 -12.29
CA ASN A 263 -4.63 -1.85 -12.38
C ASN A 263 -3.69 -1.91 -11.18
N MET A 264 -4.25 -1.94 -9.96
CA MET A 264 -3.49 -1.96 -8.72
C MET A 264 -2.64 -3.22 -8.55
N ALA A 265 -2.84 -4.28 -9.34
CA ALA A 265 -1.98 -5.48 -9.30
C ALA A 265 -0.80 -5.41 -10.31
N PHE A 266 -0.68 -4.34 -11.11
CA PHE A 266 0.34 -4.22 -12.15
C PHE A 266 1.15 -2.91 -12.00
N VAL A 267 2.43 -3.03 -11.65
CA VAL A 267 3.37 -1.91 -11.47
C VAL A 267 3.27 -0.84 -12.56
N PRO A 268 3.24 -1.18 -13.87
CA PRO A 268 3.27 -0.16 -14.91
C PRO A 268 2.06 0.78 -14.94
N VAL A 269 0.91 0.36 -14.39
CA VAL A 269 -0.36 1.10 -14.52
C VAL A 269 -1.11 1.33 -13.21
N ALA A 270 -0.55 0.91 -12.07
CA ALA A 270 -1.19 1.03 -10.75
C ALA A 270 -1.48 2.48 -10.37
N ALA A 271 -0.55 3.40 -10.65
CA ALA A 271 -0.67 4.82 -10.28
C ALA A 271 -1.76 5.60 -11.05
N PHE A 272 -2.38 4.99 -12.07
CA PHE A 272 -3.57 5.56 -12.69
C PHE A 272 -4.84 5.31 -11.86
N ASP A 273 -4.88 4.31 -10.98
CA ASP A 273 -6.06 4.08 -10.16
C ASP A 273 -6.12 5.12 -9.02
N PRO A 274 -7.23 5.87 -8.85
CA PRO A 274 -7.36 6.86 -7.78
C PRO A 274 -7.02 6.38 -6.37
N ILE A 275 -7.21 5.09 -6.06
CA ILE A 275 -6.91 4.55 -4.72
C ILE A 275 -5.41 4.46 -4.43
N PHE A 276 -4.55 4.50 -5.46
CA PHE A 276 -3.10 4.50 -5.34
C PHE A 276 -2.63 5.60 -4.38
N TYR A 277 -3.17 6.82 -4.52
CA TYR A 277 -2.75 7.97 -3.71
C TYR A 277 -3.21 7.86 -2.25
N LEU A 278 -4.34 7.18 -1.98
CA LEU A 278 -4.78 6.89 -0.61
C LEU A 278 -3.87 5.83 0.04
N HIS A 279 -3.54 4.78 -0.72
CA HIS A 279 -2.66 3.70 -0.28
C HIS A 279 -1.25 4.22 0.04
N HIS A 280 -0.64 4.98 -0.86
CA HIS A 280 0.71 5.52 -0.67
C HIS A 280 0.79 6.65 0.35
N ALA A 281 -0.30 7.38 0.59
CA ALA A 281 -0.39 8.28 1.75
C ALA A 281 -0.37 7.51 3.09
N GLN A 282 -0.88 6.27 3.13
CA GLN A 282 -0.75 5.40 4.30
C GLN A 282 0.65 4.79 4.42
N VAL A 283 1.28 4.39 3.31
CA VAL A 283 2.69 3.97 3.31
C VAL A 283 3.55 5.07 3.93
N ASP A 284 3.35 6.32 3.49
CA ASP A 284 4.04 7.48 4.05
C ASP A 284 3.74 7.72 5.53
N ARG A 285 2.51 7.46 5.99
CA ARG A 285 2.15 7.50 7.41
C ARG A 285 2.91 6.47 8.22
N VAL A 286 3.02 5.23 7.74
CA VAL A 286 3.76 4.16 8.42
C VAL A 286 5.24 4.51 8.55
N ILE A 287 5.83 5.16 7.54
CA ILE A 287 7.20 5.68 7.58
C ILE A 287 7.35 6.76 8.67
N ASP A 288 6.43 7.71 8.73
CA ASP A 288 6.42 8.78 9.74
C ASP A 288 6.32 8.22 11.16
N LEU A 289 5.38 7.27 11.38
CA LEU A 289 5.22 6.58 12.65
C LEU A 289 6.47 5.78 13.06
N TRP A 290 7.04 5.02 12.13
CA TRP A 290 8.25 4.24 12.40
C TRP A 290 9.44 5.15 12.72
N TYR A 291 9.65 6.23 11.95
CA TYR A 291 10.69 7.21 12.21
C TYR A 291 10.51 7.90 13.56
N SER A 292 9.27 8.25 13.95
CA SER A 292 8.98 8.87 15.24
C SER A 292 9.45 8.04 16.43
N ARG A 293 9.37 6.71 16.29
CA ARG A 293 9.74 5.71 17.28
C ARG A 293 11.24 5.43 17.29
N HIS A 294 11.83 5.17 16.13
CA HIS A 294 13.20 4.62 16.05
C HIS A 294 14.27 5.68 15.76
N ARG A 295 13.88 6.83 15.19
CA ARG A 295 14.80 7.92 14.82
C ARG A 295 15.95 7.49 13.90
N VAL A 296 15.71 6.45 13.10
CA VAL A 296 16.64 5.95 12.09
C VAL A 296 16.17 6.42 10.71
N TRP A 297 17.10 6.81 9.85
CA TRP A 297 16.81 7.25 8.48
C TRP A 297 17.92 6.84 7.53
N THR A 298 17.60 6.66 6.24
CA THR A 298 18.60 6.31 5.23
C THR A 298 19.59 7.45 4.97
N ALA A 299 20.86 7.10 4.79
CA ALA A 299 21.90 8.03 4.36
C ALA A 299 22.06 8.07 2.83
N ASN A 300 21.23 7.35 2.07
CA ASN A 300 21.30 7.34 0.61
C ASN A 300 21.10 8.78 0.07
N THR A 301 21.96 9.23 -0.85
CA THR A 301 21.94 10.60 -1.42
C THR A 301 21.61 10.63 -2.90
N ASP A 302 21.15 9.52 -3.47
CA ASP A 302 20.71 9.43 -4.86
C ASP A 302 19.55 10.41 -5.11
N ASP A 303 19.46 10.91 -6.33
CA ASP A 303 18.38 11.81 -6.72
C ASP A 303 17.06 11.02 -6.75
N LEU A 304 16.05 11.53 -6.06
CA LEU A 304 14.68 11.02 -6.10
C LEU A 304 14.00 11.51 -7.39
N LEU A 305 14.44 10.99 -8.53
CA LEU A 305 13.93 11.38 -9.83
C LEU A 305 12.44 10.99 -9.99
N PRO A 306 11.61 11.82 -10.63
CA PRO A 306 11.94 13.09 -11.26
C PRO A 306 11.61 14.30 -10.38
N PHE A 307 11.51 14.13 -9.06
CA PHE A 307 10.96 15.11 -8.14
C PHE A 307 11.95 16.25 -7.84
N ARG A 308 11.64 17.42 -8.36
CA ARG A 308 12.49 18.61 -8.24
C ARG A 308 12.23 19.37 -6.94
N ARG A 309 13.31 19.67 -6.20
CA ARG A 309 13.32 20.59 -5.05
C ARG A 309 13.46 22.05 -5.49
N THR A 310 14.23 22.27 -6.56
CA THR A 310 14.41 23.58 -7.19
C THR A 310 14.35 23.44 -8.70
N GLN A 311 14.51 24.54 -9.44
CA GLN A 311 14.55 24.49 -10.90
C GLN A 311 15.69 23.61 -11.45
N THR A 312 16.75 23.37 -10.67
CA THR A 312 17.96 22.64 -11.12
C THR A 312 18.33 21.44 -10.26
N ALA A 313 17.73 21.25 -9.08
CA ALA A 313 18.07 20.16 -8.15
C ALA A 313 16.87 19.26 -7.85
N TYR A 314 17.14 17.98 -7.67
CA TYR A 314 16.17 16.97 -7.22
C TYR A 314 16.16 16.83 -5.71
N TRP A 315 15.08 16.28 -5.17
CA TRP A 315 15.02 15.86 -3.78
C TRP A 315 15.95 14.67 -3.53
N LYS A 316 16.47 14.58 -2.32
CA LYS A 316 17.24 13.43 -1.82
C LYS A 316 16.67 12.96 -0.50
N SER A 317 16.84 11.68 -0.17
CA SER A 317 16.29 11.08 1.05
C SER A 317 16.62 11.84 2.35
N PRO A 318 17.84 12.35 2.60
CA PRO A 318 18.16 13.04 3.86
C PRO A 318 17.50 14.41 3.98
N GLU A 319 16.97 14.96 2.88
CA GLU A 319 16.35 16.28 2.84
C GLU A 319 14.84 16.24 3.14
N ILE A 320 14.24 15.04 3.26
CA ILE A 320 12.78 14.85 3.35
C ILE A 320 12.33 14.09 4.61
N ILE A 321 13.15 14.14 5.66
CA ILE A 321 12.87 13.51 6.96
C ILE A 321 11.67 14.18 7.64
N ASP A 322 11.67 15.51 7.68
CA ASP A 322 10.66 16.33 8.36
C ASP A 322 9.53 16.72 7.39
N ASN A 323 8.43 15.98 7.44
CA ASN A 323 7.23 16.24 6.64
C ASN A 323 6.66 17.65 6.87
N SER A 324 6.70 18.14 8.11
CA SER A 324 6.08 19.41 8.49
C SER A 324 6.88 20.59 7.97
N GLY A 325 8.19 20.60 8.25
CA GLY A 325 9.09 21.66 7.78
C GLY A 325 9.28 21.64 6.27
N VAL A 326 9.36 20.46 5.64
CA VAL A 326 9.71 20.32 4.22
C VAL A 326 8.48 20.43 3.32
N PHE A 327 7.41 19.69 3.60
CA PHE A 327 6.27 19.53 2.69
C PHE A 327 4.94 20.05 3.23
N ASN A 328 4.94 20.70 4.41
CA ASN A 328 3.77 21.37 4.97
C ASN A 328 2.59 20.42 5.28
N TYR A 329 2.87 19.20 5.75
CA TYR A 329 1.85 18.29 6.28
C TYR A 329 2.35 17.49 7.48
N SER A 330 1.40 16.90 8.22
CA SER A 330 1.65 15.95 9.30
C SER A 330 0.61 14.81 9.23
N TYR A 331 0.68 13.85 10.17
CA TYR A 331 -0.37 12.83 10.35
C TYR A 331 -1.16 12.99 11.65
N GLY A 332 -1.00 14.11 12.36
CA GLY A 332 -1.73 14.40 13.59
C GLY A 332 -1.40 13.40 14.70
N GLY A 333 -0.23 13.58 15.35
CA GLY A 333 0.18 12.71 16.45
C GLY A 333 1.69 12.63 16.69
N ILE A 334 2.37 13.77 16.87
CA ILE A 334 3.60 13.86 17.69
C ILE A 334 3.60 15.22 18.39
N VAL A 335 2.75 15.34 19.43
CA VAL A 335 3.04 16.29 20.50
C VAL A 335 4.14 15.65 21.32
N ASN A 336 5.19 16.41 21.64
CA ASN A 336 6.24 16.02 22.58
C ASN A 336 5.62 15.26 23.76
N VAL A 337 6.17 14.09 24.08
CA VAL A 337 5.85 13.39 25.33
C VAL A 337 6.40 14.22 26.49
N GLN A 338 5.60 15.21 26.91
CA GLN A 338 5.52 15.70 28.28
C GLN A 338 4.05 16.08 28.57
N SER A 339 3.54 15.44 29.62
CA SER A 339 2.33 15.72 30.42
C SER A 339 0.93 15.61 29.79
N GLU A 340 0.27 14.51 30.18
CA GLU A 340 -1.04 14.42 30.84
C GLU A 340 -2.38 14.63 30.09
N SER A 341 -3.11 13.50 30.05
CA SER A 341 -4.56 13.32 30.30
C SER A 341 -5.61 13.84 29.29
N GLY A 342 -6.38 12.89 28.74
CA GLY A 342 -7.67 13.13 28.09
C GLY A 342 -8.06 12.08 27.05
N GLU A 343 -8.81 11.05 27.48
CA GLU A 343 -9.89 10.30 26.78
C GLU A 343 -9.69 10.01 25.27
N GLY A 344 -9.46 8.78 24.80
CA GLY A 344 -10.14 7.53 25.16
C GLY A 344 -10.84 6.94 23.93
N ALA A 345 -10.07 6.50 22.93
CA ALA A 345 -10.59 5.59 21.89
C ALA A 345 -10.36 4.16 22.40
N ALA A 346 -11.46 3.46 22.69
CA ALA A 346 -11.47 2.13 23.25
C ALA A 346 -10.64 1.17 22.40
N VAL A 347 -9.45 0.86 22.89
CA VAL A 347 -8.78 -0.40 22.61
C VAL A 347 -9.56 -1.44 23.40
N ASP A 348 -10.00 -2.50 22.72
CA ASP A 348 -10.73 -3.60 23.34
C ASP A 348 -9.85 -4.21 24.44
N GLU A 349 -10.09 -3.77 25.68
CA GLU A 349 -9.31 -4.10 26.86
C GLU A 349 -9.87 -5.40 27.43
N GLN A 350 -9.54 -6.52 26.79
CA GLN A 350 -9.81 -7.84 27.34
C GLN A 350 -8.81 -8.90 26.89
N SER A 351 -7.57 -8.77 27.37
CA SER A 351 -6.88 -9.89 28.00
C SER A 351 -5.82 -9.36 28.96
N ALA A 352 -5.94 -9.69 30.24
CA ALA A 352 -4.83 -9.54 31.18
C ALA A 352 -3.61 -10.26 30.57
N ALA A 353 -2.58 -9.50 30.21
CA ALA A 353 -1.35 -10.06 29.67
C ALA A 353 -0.71 -10.92 30.76
N SER A 354 -0.73 -12.24 30.59
CA SER A 354 0.16 -13.10 31.35
C SER A 354 1.60 -12.80 30.90
N MET A 355 2.51 -12.59 31.86
CA MET A 355 3.93 -12.65 31.56
C MET A 355 4.22 -14.02 30.94
N GLY A 356 4.49 -14.04 29.64
CA GLY A 356 4.61 -15.27 28.88
C GLY A 356 5.22 -15.01 27.51
N THR A 357 6.08 -15.93 27.08
CA THR A 357 6.52 -15.97 25.69
C THR A 357 5.41 -16.63 24.89
N ASN A 358 4.81 -15.89 23.96
CA ASN A 358 3.85 -16.43 23.01
C ASN A 358 4.57 -16.96 21.78
N LEU A 359 4.07 -18.03 21.18
CA LEU A 359 4.65 -18.61 19.97
C LEU A 359 3.84 -18.15 18.76
N GLU A 360 4.51 -17.53 17.78
CA GLU A 360 3.90 -17.16 16.51
C GLU A 360 4.37 -18.11 15.40
N TRP A 361 3.44 -18.92 14.88
CA TRP A 361 3.71 -19.79 13.74
C TRP A 361 3.43 -19.05 12.44
N SER A 362 4.40 -19.07 11.53
CA SER A 362 4.28 -18.44 10.23
C SER A 362 4.78 -19.34 9.12
N VAL A 363 4.13 -19.25 7.97
CA VAL A 363 4.67 -19.79 6.72
C VAL A 363 5.54 -18.69 6.11
N ARG A 364 6.83 -18.98 6.00
CA ARG A 364 7.79 -18.14 5.29
C ARG A 364 7.88 -18.61 3.84
N VAL A 365 7.59 -17.70 2.92
CA VAL A 365 7.79 -17.90 1.49
C VAL A 365 9.02 -17.12 1.07
N GLU A 366 9.90 -17.75 0.32
CA GLU A 366 11.12 -17.18 -0.25
C GLU A 366 11.15 -17.51 -1.75
N CYS A 367 11.36 -16.54 -2.63
CA CYS A 367 11.46 -16.76 -4.08
C CYS A 367 12.12 -15.58 -4.80
N LYS A 368 12.51 -15.78 -6.06
CA LYS A 368 12.90 -14.70 -6.97
C LYS A 368 11.64 -14.08 -7.58
N GLU A 369 11.52 -12.76 -7.42
CA GLU A 369 10.34 -12.00 -7.84
C GLU A 369 10.00 -12.15 -9.32
N TYR A 370 11.01 -12.14 -10.19
CA TYR A 370 10.80 -12.07 -11.64
C TYR A 370 10.76 -13.42 -12.34
N GLU A 371 10.95 -14.54 -11.62
CA GLU A 371 11.11 -15.87 -12.24
C GLU A 371 9.86 -16.35 -12.99
N ILE A 372 8.67 -15.99 -12.50
CA ILE A 372 7.40 -16.43 -13.09
C ILE A 372 6.66 -15.33 -13.86
N GLY A 373 7.27 -14.15 -14.00
CA GLY A 373 6.79 -13.06 -14.86
C GLY A 373 5.60 -12.29 -14.28
N GLY A 374 5.88 -11.10 -13.74
CA GLY A 374 4.89 -10.16 -13.20
C GLY A 374 4.39 -10.50 -11.81
N SER A 375 3.42 -9.72 -11.32
CA SER A 375 2.86 -9.89 -9.97
C SER A 375 2.18 -11.25 -9.78
N PHE A 376 2.25 -11.79 -8.56
CA PHE A 376 1.61 -13.05 -8.20
C PHE A 376 1.31 -13.13 -6.70
N SER A 377 0.53 -14.12 -6.31
CA SER A 377 0.22 -14.46 -4.93
C SER A 377 0.52 -15.93 -4.67
N VAL A 378 1.24 -16.21 -3.59
CA VAL A 378 1.37 -17.55 -3.02
C VAL A 378 0.27 -17.73 -1.97
N TYR A 379 -0.71 -18.56 -2.28
CA TYR A 379 -1.80 -18.92 -1.39
C TYR A 379 -1.37 -20.06 -0.48
N VAL A 380 -1.67 -19.94 0.81
CA VAL A 380 -1.47 -21.01 1.79
C VAL A 380 -2.81 -21.48 2.32
N PHE A 381 -2.98 -22.80 2.40
CA PHE A 381 -4.16 -23.43 2.96
C PHE A 381 -3.79 -24.36 4.11
N MET A 382 -4.66 -24.41 5.12
CA MET A 382 -4.62 -25.35 6.22
C MET A 382 -5.41 -26.62 5.86
N SER A 383 -4.96 -27.29 4.80
CA SER A 383 -5.47 -28.55 4.25
C SER A 383 -4.34 -29.37 3.63
N ASN A 384 -4.56 -30.66 3.42
CA ASN A 384 -3.60 -31.56 2.75
C ASN A 384 -3.47 -31.30 1.24
N GLU A 385 -4.51 -30.75 0.63
CA GLU A 385 -4.59 -30.46 -0.80
C GLU A 385 -4.94 -28.99 -1.06
N VAL A 386 -4.59 -28.50 -2.25
CA VAL A 386 -5.01 -27.19 -2.74
C VAL A 386 -6.47 -27.31 -3.20
N PRO A 387 -7.39 -26.41 -2.80
CA PRO A 387 -8.76 -26.43 -3.30
C PRO A 387 -8.80 -26.38 -4.84
N SER A 388 -9.68 -27.14 -5.48
CA SER A 388 -9.66 -27.30 -6.95
C SER A 388 -10.12 -26.05 -7.72
N ASN A 389 -11.01 -25.23 -7.14
CA ASN A 389 -11.52 -24.03 -7.79
C ASN A 389 -10.73 -22.78 -7.36
N GLN A 390 -9.88 -22.26 -8.25
CA GLN A 390 -9.05 -21.08 -7.99
C GLN A 390 -9.88 -19.83 -7.64
N ALA A 391 -11.06 -19.66 -8.24
CA ALA A 391 -11.91 -18.50 -7.98
C ALA A 391 -12.42 -18.44 -6.52
N GLU A 392 -12.40 -19.57 -5.81
CA GLU A 392 -12.85 -19.67 -4.43
C GLU A 392 -11.70 -19.60 -3.41
N TRP A 393 -10.43 -19.62 -3.86
CA TRP A 393 -9.26 -19.78 -2.97
C TRP A 393 -9.22 -18.77 -1.83
N LEU A 394 -9.48 -17.49 -2.12
CA LEU A 394 -9.43 -16.42 -1.12
C LEU A 394 -10.50 -16.55 -0.03
N PHE A 395 -11.61 -17.23 -0.36
CA PHE A 395 -12.77 -17.40 0.52
C PHE A 395 -12.91 -18.82 1.04
N HIS A 396 -12.03 -19.73 0.61
CA HIS A 396 -12.12 -21.13 0.96
C HIS A 396 -11.93 -21.29 2.48
N PRO A 397 -12.69 -22.17 3.17
CA PRO A 397 -12.60 -22.30 4.63
C PRO A 397 -11.20 -22.66 5.16
N THR A 398 -10.35 -23.28 4.33
CA THR A 398 -8.98 -23.63 4.67
C THR A 398 -7.95 -22.54 4.35
N PHE A 399 -8.33 -21.45 3.67
CA PHE A 399 -7.44 -20.34 3.36
C PHE A 399 -6.80 -19.78 4.63
N ALA A 400 -5.48 -19.70 4.65
CA ALA A 400 -4.71 -19.22 5.79
C ALA A 400 -4.10 -17.84 5.57
N GLY A 401 -3.88 -17.43 4.31
CA GLY A 401 -3.31 -16.14 3.95
C GLY A 401 -2.58 -16.19 2.60
N THR A 402 -2.06 -15.04 2.19
CA THR A 402 -1.29 -14.88 0.95
C THR A 402 0.06 -14.24 1.21
N PHE A 403 1.08 -14.62 0.45
CA PHE A 403 2.24 -13.78 0.22
C PHE A 403 2.12 -13.22 -1.19
N ASP A 404 1.97 -11.90 -1.28
CA ASP A 404 1.74 -11.21 -2.54
C ASP A 404 3.00 -10.49 -2.97
N VAL A 405 3.27 -10.57 -4.27
CA VAL A 405 4.46 -10.00 -4.90
C VAL A 405 3.98 -9.07 -5.99
N PHE A 406 4.29 -7.79 -5.84
CA PHE A 406 3.94 -6.74 -6.79
C PHE A 406 5.13 -6.46 -7.70
N ALA A 407 5.15 -7.11 -8.86
CA ALA A 407 6.31 -7.13 -9.74
C ALA A 407 5.98 -6.58 -11.12
N ASN A 408 6.96 -5.89 -11.71
CA ASN A 408 6.87 -5.49 -13.10
C ASN A 408 7.00 -6.74 -14.01
N PRO A 409 6.03 -7.02 -14.91
CA PRO A 409 6.14 -8.12 -15.86
C PRO A 409 7.28 -7.98 -16.87
N HIS A 410 7.81 -6.76 -17.03
CA HIS A 410 8.92 -6.43 -17.94
C HIS A 410 10.07 -5.77 -17.14
N PRO A 411 10.81 -6.54 -16.31
CA PRO A 411 11.90 -5.99 -15.51
C PRO A 411 12.99 -5.30 -16.34
N GLU A 412 13.17 -5.69 -17.60
CA GLU A 412 14.06 -5.06 -18.58
C GLU A 412 13.67 -3.62 -18.94
N GLU A 413 12.39 -3.26 -18.78
CA GLU A 413 11.84 -1.93 -19.01
C GLU A 413 11.87 -1.06 -17.73
N CYS A 414 12.52 -1.51 -16.66
CA CYS A 414 12.73 -0.74 -15.44
C CYS A 414 14.16 -0.89 -14.93
N ALA A 415 14.91 0.22 -14.79
CA ALA A 415 16.32 0.18 -14.42
C ALA A 415 16.53 -0.45 -13.03
N ASN A 416 15.66 -0.10 -12.10
CA ASN A 416 15.62 -0.66 -10.77
C ASN A 416 15.25 -2.16 -10.79
N CYS A 417 14.18 -2.57 -11.47
CA CYS A 417 13.81 -3.99 -11.55
C CYS A 417 14.92 -4.86 -12.17
N SER A 418 15.54 -4.39 -13.26
CA SER A 418 16.67 -5.08 -13.89
C SER A 418 17.84 -5.29 -12.93
N ALA A 419 18.15 -4.30 -12.08
CA ALA A 419 19.29 -4.36 -11.16
C ALA A 419 19.09 -5.37 -10.02
N HIS A 420 17.83 -5.65 -9.65
CA HIS A 420 17.46 -6.56 -8.55
C HIS A 420 16.81 -7.86 -9.05
N ALA A 421 16.95 -8.18 -10.34
CA ALA A 421 16.23 -9.30 -10.96
C ALA A 421 16.56 -10.68 -10.36
N ASP A 422 17.78 -10.83 -9.84
CA ASP A 422 18.28 -12.07 -9.24
C ASP A 422 18.12 -12.14 -7.71
N GLU A 423 17.62 -11.08 -7.10
CA GLU A 423 17.42 -11.04 -5.65
C GLU A 423 16.24 -11.88 -5.22
N THR A 424 16.38 -12.46 -4.02
CA THR A 424 15.35 -13.29 -3.42
C THR A 424 14.56 -12.46 -2.42
N ILE A 425 13.25 -12.40 -2.63
CA ILE A 425 12.30 -11.76 -1.72
C ILE A 425 11.73 -12.77 -0.73
N LYS A 426 11.23 -12.26 0.40
CA LYS A 426 10.65 -13.09 1.47
C LYS A 426 9.42 -12.42 2.06
N GLY A 427 8.45 -13.23 2.46
CA GLY A 427 7.31 -12.77 3.23
C GLY A 427 6.74 -13.85 4.15
N PHE A 428 5.88 -13.40 5.06
CA PHE A 428 5.39 -14.22 6.16
C PHE A 428 3.86 -14.19 6.24
N ILE A 429 3.28 -15.38 6.30
CA ILE A 429 1.85 -15.61 6.48
C ILE A 429 1.65 -16.18 7.88
N HIS A 430 0.98 -15.42 8.75
CA HIS A 430 0.75 -15.80 10.15
C HIS A 430 -0.42 -16.78 10.26
N ILE A 431 -0.15 -18.01 10.73
CA ILE A 431 -1.11 -19.13 10.63
C ILE A 431 -1.77 -19.51 11.95
N ASN A 432 -1.37 -18.90 13.08
CA ASN A 432 -1.88 -19.26 14.42
C ASN A 432 -3.42 -19.37 14.49
N LYS A 433 -4.14 -18.32 14.05
CA LYS A 433 -5.61 -18.29 14.08
C LYS A 433 -6.21 -19.42 13.25
N LYS A 434 -5.75 -19.59 12.01
CA LYS A 434 -6.27 -20.61 11.09
C LYS A 434 -5.91 -22.03 11.55
N TYR A 435 -4.72 -22.23 12.10
CA TYR A 435 -4.30 -23.49 12.71
C TYR A 435 -5.22 -23.88 13.87
N LEU A 436 -5.45 -22.99 14.85
CA LEU A 436 -6.31 -23.28 16.00
C LEU A 436 -7.75 -23.59 15.54
N GLU A 437 -8.27 -22.81 14.59
CA GLU A 437 -9.60 -23.01 14.02
C GLU A 437 -9.76 -24.39 13.36
N ARG A 438 -8.76 -24.84 12.58
CA ARG A 438 -8.84 -26.06 11.76
C ARG A 438 -8.42 -27.32 12.50
N SER A 439 -7.40 -27.22 13.33
CA SER A 439 -6.90 -28.34 14.14
C SER A 439 -7.79 -28.65 15.34
N LYS A 440 -8.62 -27.68 15.77
CA LYS A 440 -9.40 -27.71 17.01
C LYS A 440 -8.54 -27.96 18.26
N LYS A 441 -7.23 -27.70 18.16
CA LYS A 441 -6.29 -27.74 19.29
C LYS A 441 -6.32 -26.41 20.04
N ALA A 442 -5.94 -26.43 21.31
CA ALA A 442 -5.88 -25.26 22.18
C ALA A 442 -4.44 -24.87 22.56
N THR A 443 -3.44 -25.34 21.79
CA THR A 443 -2.02 -25.13 22.08
C THR A 443 -1.26 -24.78 20.81
N LEU A 444 -0.18 -24.02 20.97
CA LEU A 444 0.79 -23.69 19.92
C LEU A 444 2.14 -24.40 20.14
N ASP A 445 2.16 -25.43 21.01
CA ASP A 445 3.35 -26.23 21.29
C ASP A 445 3.87 -26.93 20.01
N PRO A 446 5.17 -26.81 19.69
CA PRO A 446 5.79 -27.51 18.57
C PRO A 446 5.48 -29.01 18.48
N ALA A 447 5.39 -29.72 19.61
CA ALA A 447 5.10 -31.16 19.63
C ALA A 447 3.70 -31.50 19.07
N VAL A 448 2.77 -30.54 19.07
CA VAL A 448 1.41 -30.70 18.55
C VAL A 448 1.23 -30.03 17.19
N VAL A 449 1.88 -28.89 16.97
CA VAL A 449 1.77 -28.12 15.72
C VAL A 449 2.49 -28.83 14.57
N ILE A 450 3.72 -29.33 14.79
CA ILE A 450 4.55 -29.92 13.73
C ILE A 450 3.88 -31.13 13.07
N PRO A 451 3.37 -32.14 13.81
CA PRO A 451 2.72 -33.29 13.16
C PRO A 451 1.49 -32.89 12.35
N TYR A 452 0.69 -31.95 12.86
CA TYR A 452 -0.49 -31.47 12.15
C TYR A 452 -0.12 -30.76 10.83
N LEU A 453 0.86 -29.85 10.87
CA LEU A 453 1.27 -29.10 9.68
C LEU A 453 1.95 -29.99 8.62
N LYS A 454 2.56 -31.11 8.99
CA LYS A 454 3.09 -32.08 8.00
C LYS A 454 2.00 -32.66 7.12
N GLU A 455 0.78 -32.81 7.64
CA GLU A 455 -0.35 -33.43 6.95
C GLU A 455 -1.35 -32.41 6.39
N HIS A 456 -1.43 -31.20 6.97
CA HIS A 456 -2.52 -30.26 6.72
C HIS A 456 -2.07 -28.86 6.32
N ILE A 457 -1.02 -28.77 5.51
CA ILE A 457 -0.66 -27.53 4.83
C ILE A 457 -0.46 -27.76 3.34
N SER A 458 -0.96 -26.87 2.51
CA SER A 458 -0.75 -26.89 1.06
C SER A 458 -0.59 -25.47 0.55
N TRP A 459 0.01 -25.32 -0.64
CA TRP A 459 0.20 -24.02 -1.26
C TRP A 459 0.06 -24.09 -2.77
N ALA A 460 -0.34 -22.97 -3.36
CA ALA A 460 -0.40 -22.76 -4.80
C ALA A 460 -0.04 -21.32 -5.14
N VAL A 461 0.32 -21.09 -6.40
CA VAL A 461 0.72 -19.77 -6.90
C VAL A 461 -0.21 -19.38 -8.03
N VAL A 462 -0.75 -18.16 -7.98
CA VAL A 462 -1.54 -17.57 -9.07
C VAL A 462 -0.98 -16.21 -9.42
N LYS A 463 -0.77 -15.97 -10.72
CA LYS A 463 -0.31 -14.68 -11.24
C LYS A 463 -1.46 -13.69 -11.26
N ALA A 464 -1.14 -12.40 -11.29
CA ALA A 464 -2.14 -11.33 -11.37
C ALA A 464 -2.99 -11.38 -12.66
N ASN A 465 -2.55 -12.09 -13.71
CA ASN A 465 -3.38 -12.34 -14.90
C ASN A 465 -4.41 -13.48 -14.71
N GLY A 466 -4.34 -14.22 -13.59
CA GLY A 466 -5.19 -15.36 -13.21
C GLY A 466 -4.65 -16.73 -13.58
N GLU A 467 -3.48 -16.80 -14.22
CA GLU A 467 -2.81 -18.07 -14.50
C GLU A 467 -2.35 -18.71 -13.19
N VAL A 468 -2.81 -19.94 -12.92
CA VAL A 468 -2.23 -20.77 -11.86
C VAL A 468 -0.86 -21.23 -12.32
N ALA A 469 0.18 -20.80 -11.63
CA ALA A 469 1.55 -21.12 -11.99
C ALA A 469 1.88 -22.58 -11.66
N ASP A 470 2.59 -23.23 -12.57
CA ASP A 470 3.19 -24.54 -12.35
C ASP A 470 4.38 -24.42 -11.39
N ILE A 471 4.16 -24.75 -10.13
CA ILE A 471 5.19 -24.63 -9.07
C ILE A 471 6.41 -25.54 -9.32
N HIS A 472 6.31 -26.56 -10.19
CA HIS A 472 7.47 -27.35 -10.59
C HIS A 472 8.46 -26.57 -11.45
N LYS A 473 8.01 -25.49 -12.10
CA LYS A 473 8.83 -24.60 -12.92
C LYS A 473 9.28 -23.35 -12.16
N PHE A 474 8.84 -23.19 -10.90
CA PHE A 474 9.24 -22.10 -10.03
C PHE A 474 10.34 -22.57 -9.07
N SER A 475 11.54 -22.73 -9.61
CA SER A 475 12.69 -23.35 -8.95
C SER A 475 13.20 -22.59 -7.73
N SER A 476 13.05 -21.26 -7.67
CA SER A 476 13.44 -20.49 -6.48
C SER A 476 12.40 -20.53 -5.36
N LEU A 477 11.18 -21.00 -5.60
CA LEU A 477 10.13 -21.04 -4.60
C LEU A 477 10.52 -21.97 -3.45
N LYS A 478 10.57 -21.41 -2.25
CA LYS A 478 10.84 -22.12 -1.00
C LYS A 478 9.81 -21.71 0.05
N VAL A 479 8.92 -22.64 0.35
CA VAL A 479 7.96 -22.56 1.44
C VAL A 479 8.59 -23.27 2.65
N THR A 480 8.63 -22.56 3.77
CA THR A 480 9.12 -23.05 5.07
C THR A 480 8.13 -22.69 6.15
N VAL A 481 8.10 -23.44 7.24
CA VAL A 481 7.39 -23.03 8.45
C VAL A 481 8.39 -22.57 9.49
N ILE A 482 8.09 -21.46 10.15
CA ILE A 482 8.89 -20.92 11.26
C ILE A 482 8.01 -20.72 12.50
N CYS A 483 8.64 -20.79 13.66
CA CYS A 483 8.05 -20.39 14.94
C CYS A 483 8.88 -19.27 15.54
N MET A 484 8.25 -18.13 15.80
CA MET A 484 8.86 -16.97 16.43
C MET A 484 8.40 -16.86 17.89
N PRO A 485 9.30 -16.96 18.87
CA PRO A 485 8.99 -16.56 20.24
C PRO A 485 8.77 -15.04 20.30
N LEU A 486 7.64 -14.61 20.84
CA LEU A 486 7.29 -13.21 21.04
C LEU A 486 7.14 -12.93 22.53
N THR A 487 7.86 -11.92 23.02
CA THR A 487 7.79 -11.48 24.42
C THR A 487 7.24 -10.07 24.48
N LEU A 488 6.09 -9.87 25.12
CA LEU A 488 5.56 -8.55 25.43
C LEU A 488 6.00 -8.18 26.85
N THR A 489 6.89 -7.20 26.98
CA THR A 489 7.34 -6.69 28.28
C THR A 489 6.36 -5.66 28.84
N ASP A 490 6.30 -5.51 30.16
CA ASP A 490 5.43 -4.53 30.82
C ASP A 490 5.65 -3.11 30.24
N GLY A 491 4.55 -2.46 29.86
CA GLY A 491 4.55 -1.12 29.26
C GLY A 491 4.98 -1.05 27.79
N ALA A 492 5.35 -2.18 27.16
CA ALA A 492 5.63 -2.20 25.72
C ALA A 492 4.34 -2.22 24.90
N HIS A 493 4.28 -1.41 23.85
CA HIS A 493 3.19 -1.39 22.89
C HIS A 493 3.29 -2.51 21.83
N TYR A 494 4.47 -3.10 21.63
CA TYR A 494 4.75 -4.12 20.62
C TYR A 494 5.63 -5.23 21.21
N PRO A 495 5.43 -6.49 20.80
CA PRO A 495 6.27 -7.59 21.26
C PRO A 495 7.70 -7.45 20.73
N VAL A 496 8.65 -7.93 21.53
CA VAL A 496 10.04 -8.15 21.11
C VAL A 496 10.13 -9.54 20.49
N GLU A 497 10.73 -9.62 19.30
CA GLU A 497 10.96 -10.88 18.61
C GLU A 497 12.20 -11.58 19.17
N GLY A 498 12.05 -12.87 19.49
CA GLY A 498 13.16 -13.74 19.84
C GLY A 498 13.91 -14.26 18.60
N HIS A 499 14.60 -15.39 18.76
CA HIS A 499 15.23 -16.06 17.63
C HIS A 499 14.22 -16.99 16.93
N PRO A 500 13.97 -16.84 15.62
CA PRO A 500 13.06 -17.71 14.91
C PRO A 500 13.63 -19.12 14.80
N LYS A 501 12.82 -20.12 15.12
CA LYS A 501 13.13 -21.52 14.83
C LYS A 501 12.49 -21.93 13.51
N ILE A 502 13.30 -22.46 12.59
CA ILE A 502 12.88 -22.90 11.26
C ILE A 502 12.61 -24.41 11.31
N TYR A 503 11.51 -24.84 10.70
CA TYR A 503 11.07 -26.24 10.65
C TYR A 503 10.94 -26.71 9.19
N PRO A 504 12.06 -26.93 8.48
CA PRO A 504 12.04 -27.36 7.08
C PRO A 504 11.37 -28.73 6.91
N GLU A 505 11.43 -29.60 7.92
CA GLU A 505 10.83 -30.94 7.89
C GLU A 505 9.31 -30.95 7.75
N ILE A 506 8.64 -29.81 7.97
CA ILE A 506 7.20 -29.69 7.71
C ILE A 506 6.95 -29.73 6.20
N THR A 507 7.79 -29.08 5.40
CA THR A 507 7.60 -28.89 3.95
C THR A 507 8.51 -29.77 3.09
N ARG A 508 9.54 -30.39 3.67
CA ARG A 508 10.55 -31.20 2.98
C ARG A 508 9.94 -32.27 2.08
N GLY A 509 10.54 -32.47 0.91
CA GLY A 509 10.10 -33.46 -0.08
C GLY A 509 8.84 -33.07 -0.86
N ARG A 510 8.27 -31.90 -0.61
CA ARG A 510 7.13 -31.35 -1.37
C ARG A 510 7.63 -30.27 -2.34
N VAL A 511 6.98 -30.17 -3.49
CA VAL A 511 7.37 -29.25 -4.57
C VAL A 511 7.29 -27.80 -4.08
N GLY A 512 8.38 -27.05 -4.25
CA GLY A 512 8.51 -25.69 -3.71
C GLY A 512 8.67 -25.63 -2.18
N GLY A 513 8.77 -26.77 -1.49
CA GLY A 513 9.13 -26.85 -0.09
C GLY A 513 10.64 -26.71 0.12
N SER A 514 11.05 -26.28 1.31
CA SER A 514 12.48 -26.17 1.62
C SER A 514 13.13 -27.50 1.94
N GLU A 515 14.29 -27.72 1.31
CA GLU A 515 15.18 -28.87 1.52
C GLU A 515 16.32 -28.59 2.52
N LEU A 516 16.37 -27.41 3.14
CA LEU A 516 17.39 -27.08 4.14
C LEU A 516 17.39 -28.12 5.27
N GLU A 517 18.59 -28.58 5.65
CA GLU A 517 18.82 -29.46 6.80
C GLU A 517 18.79 -28.71 8.12
#